data_AF-A0A2E5HLA7-F1
#
_entry.id   AF-A0A2E5HLA7-F1
#
_cell.length_a   1.000
_cell.length_b   1.000
_cell.length_c   1.000
_cell.angle_alpha   90.00
_cell.angle_beta   90.00
_cell.angle_gamma   90.00
#
_symmetry.space_group_name_H-M   'P 1'
#
loop_
_entity.id
_entity.type
_entity.pdbx_description
1 polymer ?
#
loop_
_entity_poly.entity_id
_entity_poly.type
_entity_poly.pdbx_seq_one_letter_code
_entity_poly.pdbx_strand_id
1 'polypeptide(L)'
;MTIPSSCDGCHIDLHGGQFSDKLCGNCHSFDQWSIPSFPHNDISRFKLVGRHQEVDCDQCHLNGHFKPIQANCETCHRDFHDGQMGDKVCEQCHSPLGWGEVDFVHNRDSDYKLIGRHVALDCKKCHTRGEFADLPKDCYGCHLDHHEGAKGTKCGNCHTELSWQTNTAQVHVFGAYELAGEHSRLPCDTCHTNGRQQGGLGHECVGCHRDPHFASFGPFCIDCHSQRAWLPSTFRHFQTGFRLTGRHRFVSCDRCHVNRIFGGLPTDCVFCHTDTLQGVLSRPGGDFHSCLVSDCNTCHTTQGWERVRGAFRDADCRQGGVP
;
A
#
# COMPACT_ATOMS: atom_id res chain seq x y z
N MET A 1 87.28 37.48 -24.08
CA MET A 1 86.07 36.64 -24.01
C MET A 1 85.02 37.41 -23.22
N THR A 2 83.92 37.77 -23.85
CA THR A 2 82.75 38.35 -23.18
C THR A 2 81.95 37.21 -22.57
N ILE A 3 81.77 37.23 -21.24
CA ILE A 3 80.88 36.28 -20.54
C ILE A 3 79.44 36.67 -20.94
N PRO A 4 78.60 35.71 -21.39
CA PRO A 4 77.21 35.98 -21.73
C PRO A 4 76.47 36.62 -20.55
N SER A 5 75.66 37.65 -20.81
CA SER A 5 74.88 38.35 -19.78
C SER A 5 73.52 37.70 -19.46
N SER A 6 73.21 36.56 -20.09
CA SER A 6 71.97 35.79 -19.90
C SER A 6 72.26 34.33 -19.56
N CYS A 7 71.37 33.70 -18.79
CA CYS A 7 71.50 32.30 -18.36
C CYS A 7 71.61 31.35 -19.57
N ASP A 8 70.83 31.58 -20.62
CA ASP A 8 70.78 30.73 -21.83
C ASP A 8 72.07 30.76 -22.65
N GLY A 9 72.96 31.73 -22.37
CA GLY A 9 74.28 31.80 -23.01
C GLY A 9 75.25 30.74 -22.48
N CYS A 10 74.98 30.16 -21.31
CA CYS A 10 75.80 29.13 -20.66
C CYS A 10 75.01 27.86 -20.33
N HIS A 11 73.69 27.95 -20.13
CA HIS A 11 72.82 26.84 -19.74
C HIS A 11 71.86 26.45 -20.86
N ILE A 12 71.60 25.14 -20.99
CA ILE A 12 70.61 24.61 -21.95
C ILE A 12 69.22 24.86 -21.38
N ASP A 13 68.32 25.41 -22.20
CA ASP A 13 66.91 25.51 -21.85
C ASP A 13 66.23 24.12 -21.94
N LEU A 14 66.10 23.47 -20.79
CA LEU A 14 65.40 22.19 -20.66
C LEU A 14 63.88 22.32 -20.83
N HIS A 15 63.33 23.54 -20.86
CA HIS A 15 61.91 23.78 -21.11
C HIS A 15 61.59 23.94 -22.59
N GLY A 16 62.57 23.89 -23.50
CA GLY A 16 62.32 23.90 -24.94
C GLY A 16 61.59 25.16 -25.44
N GLY A 17 61.90 26.32 -24.88
CA GLY A 17 61.33 27.61 -25.26
C GLY A 17 59.97 27.93 -24.65
N GLN A 18 59.42 27.05 -23.81
CA GLN A 18 58.07 27.23 -23.25
C GLN A 18 57.95 28.47 -22.35
N PHE A 19 59.03 28.97 -21.77
CA PHE A 19 59.01 30.15 -20.91
C PHE A 19 59.84 31.31 -21.46
N SER A 20 59.95 31.43 -22.79
CA SER A 20 60.76 32.45 -23.45
C SER A 20 60.39 33.91 -23.09
N ASP A 21 59.21 34.14 -22.53
CA ASP A 21 58.74 35.45 -22.04
C ASP A 21 59.07 35.71 -20.55
N LYS A 22 59.70 34.76 -19.85
CA LYS A 22 60.02 34.84 -18.41
C LYS A 22 61.53 34.82 -18.19
N LEU A 23 61.99 35.50 -17.14
CA LEU A 23 63.38 35.43 -16.71
C LEU A 23 63.60 34.17 -15.85
N CYS A 24 64.70 33.45 -16.07
CA CYS A 24 65.05 32.23 -15.34
C CYS A 24 65.02 32.43 -13.81
N GLY A 25 65.50 33.59 -13.34
CA GLY A 25 65.55 33.96 -11.92
C GLY A 25 64.19 34.18 -11.24
N ASN A 26 63.09 34.19 -12.00
CA ASN A 26 61.75 34.26 -11.41
C ASN A 26 61.32 32.92 -10.78
N CYS A 27 61.99 31.82 -11.16
CA CYS A 27 61.63 30.48 -10.72
C CYS A 27 62.86 29.72 -10.15
N HIS A 28 64.04 29.91 -10.73
CA HIS A 28 65.28 29.26 -10.31
C HIS A 28 66.14 30.20 -9.46
N SER A 29 66.84 29.66 -8.47
CA SER A 29 67.86 30.40 -7.71
C SER A 29 69.25 29.85 -7.99
N PHE A 30 70.29 30.66 -7.71
CA PHE A 30 71.69 30.24 -7.87
C PHE A 30 72.08 29.10 -6.92
N ASP A 31 71.48 29.06 -5.73
CA ASP A 31 71.80 28.07 -4.69
C ASP A 31 71.01 26.76 -4.87
N GLN A 32 69.86 26.82 -5.54
CA GLN A 32 69.01 25.67 -5.80
C GLN A 32 68.29 25.82 -7.14
N TRP A 33 68.77 25.09 -8.16
CA TRP A 33 68.16 25.12 -9.49
C TRP A 33 66.82 24.39 -9.56
N SER A 34 66.56 23.43 -8.66
CA SER A 34 65.22 22.83 -8.52
C SER A 34 64.26 23.84 -7.88
N ILE A 35 63.02 23.91 -8.35
CA ILE A 35 62.00 24.79 -7.77
C ILE A 35 61.39 24.09 -6.54
N PRO A 36 61.66 24.54 -5.30
CA PRO A 36 61.17 23.84 -4.10
C PRO A 36 59.66 24.03 -3.87
N SER A 37 59.07 25.10 -4.41
CA SER A 37 57.63 25.32 -4.42
C SER A 37 57.25 26.13 -5.65
N PHE A 38 56.28 25.63 -6.41
CA PHE A 38 55.73 26.29 -7.57
C PHE A 38 54.27 26.68 -7.27
N PRO A 39 53.90 27.97 -7.31
CA PRO A 39 52.54 28.41 -6.99
C PRO A 39 51.59 28.11 -8.16
N HIS A 40 51.37 26.82 -8.46
CA HIS A 40 50.62 26.35 -9.63
C HIS A 40 49.26 27.04 -9.72
N ASN A 41 48.57 27.14 -8.59
CA ASN A 41 47.25 27.72 -8.52
C ASN A 41 47.23 29.24 -8.74
N ASP A 42 48.34 29.96 -8.66
CA ASP A 42 48.33 31.42 -8.89
C ASP A 42 48.51 31.77 -10.37
N ILE A 43 49.15 30.89 -11.13
CA ILE A 43 49.55 31.14 -12.53
C ILE A 43 48.89 30.22 -13.55
N SER A 44 48.27 29.11 -13.11
CA SER A 44 47.52 28.20 -13.97
C SER A 44 46.01 28.49 -13.93
N ARG A 45 45.35 28.24 -15.07
CA ARG A 45 43.88 28.24 -15.17
C ARG A 45 43.27 26.99 -14.56
N PHE A 46 43.99 25.87 -14.58
CA PHE A 46 43.59 24.65 -13.91
C PHE A 46 44.07 24.69 -12.47
N LYS A 47 43.16 24.82 -11.52
CA LYS A 47 43.50 24.83 -10.09
C LYS A 47 43.60 23.40 -9.58
N LEU A 48 44.73 23.05 -8.96
CA LEU A 48 44.89 21.79 -8.25
C LEU A 48 44.04 21.86 -6.97
N VAL A 49 42.97 21.07 -6.95
CA VAL A 49 42.04 20.91 -5.83
C VAL A 49 41.85 19.44 -5.52
N GLY A 50 41.60 19.13 -4.24
CA GLY A 50 41.49 17.75 -3.77
C GLY A 50 42.73 16.94 -4.11
N ARG A 51 42.52 15.72 -4.61
CA ARG A 51 43.61 14.76 -4.88
C ARG A 51 44.55 15.19 -6.01
N HIS A 52 44.17 16.15 -6.85
CA HIS A 52 45.08 16.70 -7.86
C HIS A 52 46.29 17.42 -7.25
N GLN A 53 46.23 17.81 -5.97
CA GLN A 53 47.37 18.41 -5.26
C GLN A 53 48.45 17.38 -4.88
N GLU A 54 48.11 16.09 -4.91
CA GLU A 54 48.99 14.98 -4.54
C GLU A 54 49.68 14.36 -5.76
N VAL A 55 49.37 14.84 -6.97
CA VAL A 55 49.87 14.27 -8.23
C VAL A 55 51.18 14.96 -8.62
N ASP A 56 52.20 14.16 -8.95
CA ASP A 56 53.48 14.65 -9.43
C ASP A 56 53.32 15.43 -10.75
N CYS A 57 54.14 16.48 -10.93
CA CYS A 57 54.05 17.37 -12.08
C CYS A 57 54.12 16.63 -13.43
N ASP A 58 54.92 15.57 -13.51
CA ASP A 58 55.15 14.82 -14.75
C ASP A 58 53.96 13.99 -15.21
N GLN A 59 52.99 13.70 -14.33
CA GLN A 59 51.75 13.00 -14.69
C GLN A 59 50.84 13.87 -15.56
N CYS A 60 50.95 15.20 -15.42
CA CYS A 60 50.23 16.17 -16.25
C CYS A 60 51.15 16.75 -17.35
N HIS A 61 52.40 17.02 -17.00
CA HIS A 61 53.40 17.66 -17.85
C HIS A 61 54.33 16.63 -18.50
N LEU A 62 53.74 15.75 -19.31
CA LEU A 62 54.45 14.65 -19.97
C LEU A 62 55.66 15.17 -20.75
N ASN A 63 56.81 14.54 -20.54
CA ASN A 63 58.09 14.91 -21.17
C ASN A 63 58.49 16.38 -20.98
N GLY A 64 58.07 17.00 -19.87
CA GLY A 64 58.37 18.41 -19.57
C GLY A 64 57.59 19.41 -20.43
N HIS A 65 56.47 19.00 -21.03
CA HIS A 65 55.58 19.91 -21.76
C HIS A 65 54.56 20.55 -20.80
N PHE A 66 54.75 21.84 -20.52
CA PHE A 66 53.97 22.63 -19.58
C PHE A 66 52.82 23.43 -20.20
N LYS A 67 52.88 23.81 -21.48
CA LYS A 67 51.75 24.48 -22.17
C LYS A 67 51.76 24.30 -23.70
N PRO A 68 50.59 24.19 -24.36
CA PRO A 68 49.24 24.07 -23.79
C PRO A 68 48.92 22.63 -23.34
N ILE A 69 48.13 22.48 -22.30
CA ILE A 69 47.55 21.19 -21.87
C ILE A 69 46.03 21.34 -21.87
N GLN A 70 45.34 20.34 -22.42
CA GLN A 70 43.89 20.25 -22.31
C GLN A 70 43.53 19.70 -20.93
N ALA A 71 42.67 20.40 -20.22
CA ALA A 71 42.36 20.14 -18.82
C ALA A 71 40.92 19.65 -18.59
N ASN A 72 40.31 19.07 -19.62
CA ASN A 72 39.09 18.29 -19.54
C ASN A 72 39.39 16.93 -18.86
N CYS A 73 38.45 16.44 -18.04
CA CYS A 73 38.62 15.22 -17.27
C CYS A 73 39.08 14.03 -18.14
N GLU A 74 38.48 13.88 -19.31
CA GLU A 74 38.72 12.76 -20.25
C GLU A 74 40.12 12.73 -20.86
N THR A 75 40.85 13.86 -20.86
CA THR A 75 42.24 13.90 -21.35
C THR A 75 43.19 13.15 -20.42
N CYS A 76 42.86 13.09 -19.13
CA CYS A 76 43.71 12.44 -18.12
C CYS A 76 43.05 11.20 -17.51
N HIS A 77 41.72 11.19 -17.40
CA HIS A 77 40.94 10.12 -16.78
C HIS A 77 40.20 9.34 -17.85
N ARG A 78 40.35 8.02 -17.81
CA ARG A 78 39.53 7.13 -18.63
C ARG A 78 38.09 7.18 -18.12
N ASP A 79 37.14 7.29 -19.04
CA ASP A 79 35.73 7.08 -18.74
C ASP A 79 35.51 5.62 -18.31
N PHE A 80 35.16 5.41 -17.05
CA PHE A 80 34.82 4.09 -16.51
C PHE A 80 33.35 3.71 -16.80
N HIS A 81 32.55 4.66 -17.27
CA HIS A 81 31.16 4.44 -17.62
C HIS A 81 30.99 3.95 -19.06
N ASP A 82 32.08 3.83 -19.84
CA ASP A 82 32.08 3.35 -21.22
C ASP A 82 31.03 4.06 -22.11
N GLY A 83 30.90 5.38 -21.97
CA GLY A 83 29.99 6.21 -22.77
C GLY A 83 28.52 6.18 -22.33
N GLN A 84 28.18 5.48 -21.26
CA GLN A 84 26.79 5.33 -20.80
C GLN A 84 26.17 6.63 -20.25
N MET A 85 27.00 7.64 -19.95
CA MET A 85 26.54 8.90 -19.35
C MET A 85 26.09 9.95 -20.38
N GLY A 86 26.22 9.68 -21.67
CA GLY A 86 25.83 10.59 -22.74
C GLY A 86 26.51 11.95 -22.63
N ASP A 87 25.74 13.04 -22.70
CA ASP A 87 26.25 14.42 -22.65
C ASP A 87 26.50 14.96 -21.24
N LYS A 88 26.44 14.13 -20.19
CA LYS A 88 26.67 14.57 -18.81
C LYS A 88 28.15 14.86 -18.56
N VAL A 89 28.44 16.02 -17.98
CA VAL A 89 29.83 16.37 -17.58
C VAL A 89 30.19 15.72 -16.25
N CYS A 90 31.45 15.32 -16.10
CA CYS A 90 31.96 14.54 -14.95
C CYS A 90 31.65 15.18 -13.60
N GLU A 91 31.77 16.52 -13.52
CA GLU A 91 31.61 17.31 -12.31
C GLU A 91 30.16 17.41 -11.82
N GLN A 92 29.18 16.95 -12.61
CA GLN A 92 27.80 16.81 -12.14
C GLN A 92 27.65 15.71 -11.08
N CYS A 93 28.58 14.76 -11.05
CA CYS A 93 28.49 13.60 -10.16
C CYS A 93 29.77 13.35 -9.38
N HIS A 94 30.94 13.59 -9.97
CA HIS A 94 32.23 13.33 -9.34
C HIS A 94 32.87 14.60 -8.79
N SER A 95 33.52 14.45 -7.63
CA SER A 95 34.27 15.52 -6.98
C SER A 95 35.79 15.27 -7.12
N PRO A 96 36.61 16.31 -7.26
CA PRO A 96 38.07 16.18 -7.22
C PRO A 96 38.62 15.69 -5.86
N LEU A 97 37.78 15.57 -4.83
CA LEU A 97 38.12 14.92 -3.56
C LEU A 97 38.24 13.40 -3.68
N GLY A 98 37.51 12.78 -4.62
CA GLY A 98 37.61 11.36 -4.92
C GLY A 98 36.47 10.84 -5.80
N TRP A 99 36.78 9.89 -6.68
CA TRP A 99 35.81 9.28 -7.60
C TRP A 99 34.70 8.49 -6.91
N GLY A 100 34.95 7.99 -5.68
CA GLY A 100 33.97 7.25 -4.88
C GLY A 100 32.94 8.13 -4.18
N GLU A 101 33.18 9.44 -4.10
CA GLU A 101 32.20 10.41 -3.59
C GLU A 101 31.35 10.88 -4.75
N VAL A 102 30.25 10.15 -4.99
CA VAL A 102 29.31 10.46 -6.06
C VAL A 102 28.13 11.25 -5.47
N ASP A 103 27.90 12.49 -5.92
CA ASP A 103 26.67 13.25 -5.62
C ASP A 103 25.53 12.80 -6.53
N PHE A 104 25.23 11.50 -6.51
CA PHE A 104 24.11 10.91 -7.22
C PHE A 104 23.11 10.34 -6.21
N VAL A 105 21.89 10.85 -6.26
CA VAL A 105 20.78 10.39 -5.43
C VAL A 105 19.70 9.84 -6.36
N HIS A 106 19.50 8.53 -6.36
CA HIS A 106 18.63 7.83 -7.33
C HIS A 106 17.22 8.45 -7.43
N ASN A 107 16.59 8.77 -6.30
CA ASN A 107 15.24 9.35 -6.31
C ASN A 107 15.20 10.84 -6.67
N ARG A 108 16.34 11.54 -6.69
CA ARG A 108 16.47 12.93 -7.16
C ARG A 108 16.79 12.95 -8.66
N ASP A 109 17.77 12.16 -9.07
CA ASP A 109 18.48 12.31 -10.34
C ASP A 109 18.09 11.28 -11.42
N SER A 110 17.30 10.25 -11.06
CA SER A 110 16.78 9.25 -12.00
C SER A 110 15.25 9.26 -12.07
N ASP A 111 14.72 8.92 -13.24
CA ASP A 111 13.27 8.76 -13.47
C ASP A 111 12.71 7.54 -12.76
N TYR A 112 13.52 6.49 -12.60
CA TYR A 112 13.10 5.31 -11.88
C TYR A 112 13.25 5.58 -10.38
N LYS A 113 12.13 5.63 -9.65
CA LYS A 113 12.16 5.89 -8.20
C LYS A 113 12.28 4.56 -7.46
N LEU A 114 13.32 4.43 -6.64
CA LEU A 114 13.43 3.36 -5.67
C LEU A 114 12.37 3.59 -4.58
N ILE A 115 11.42 2.68 -4.50
CA ILE A 115 10.34 2.69 -3.51
C ILE A 115 10.23 1.32 -2.86
N GLY A 116 9.69 1.31 -1.63
CA GLY A 116 9.57 0.10 -0.84
C GLY A 116 10.92 -0.57 -0.59
N ARG A 117 10.99 -1.88 -0.84
CA ARG A 117 12.20 -2.70 -0.56
C ARG A 117 13.37 -2.38 -1.49
N HIS A 118 13.14 -1.70 -2.62
CA HIS A 118 14.21 -1.34 -3.56
C HIS A 118 15.14 -0.24 -3.03
N VAL A 119 14.70 0.57 -2.07
CA VAL A 119 15.49 1.69 -1.50
C VAL A 119 16.77 1.20 -0.81
N ALA A 120 16.76 -0.02 -0.27
CA ALA A 120 17.88 -0.59 0.47
C ALA A 120 18.85 -1.41 -0.40
N LEU A 121 18.66 -1.44 -1.72
CA LEU A 121 19.52 -2.23 -2.61
C LEU A 121 20.80 -1.49 -2.95
N ASP A 122 21.92 -2.23 -2.95
CA ASP A 122 23.17 -1.74 -3.54
C ASP A 122 23.00 -1.53 -5.06
N CYS A 123 23.66 -0.51 -5.63
CA CYS A 123 23.60 -0.20 -7.06
C CYS A 123 23.83 -1.43 -7.95
N LYS A 124 24.83 -2.25 -7.61
CA LYS A 124 25.21 -3.48 -8.34
C LYS A 124 24.14 -4.57 -8.39
N LYS A 125 23.08 -4.47 -7.56
CA LYS A 125 21.96 -5.42 -7.58
C LYS A 125 21.03 -5.17 -8.77
N CYS A 126 20.97 -3.94 -9.26
CA CYS A 126 20.24 -3.58 -10.46
C CYS A 126 21.21 -3.48 -11.66
N HIS A 127 22.33 -2.76 -11.47
CA HIS A 127 23.36 -2.50 -12.47
C HIS A 127 24.39 -3.65 -12.51
N THR A 128 23.90 -4.85 -12.81
CA THR A 128 24.67 -6.10 -12.60
C THR A 128 25.86 -6.27 -13.54
N ARG A 129 25.86 -5.59 -14.69
CA ARG A 129 26.92 -5.59 -15.70
C ARG A 129 27.61 -4.23 -15.79
N GLY A 130 27.40 -3.35 -14.82
CA GLY A 130 27.93 -1.98 -14.83
C GLY A 130 27.19 -1.04 -15.79
N GLU A 131 26.02 -1.45 -16.27
CA GLU A 131 25.09 -0.65 -17.04
C GLU A 131 24.29 0.26 -16.11
N PHE A 132 24.29 1.58 -16.32
CA PHE A 132 23.58 2.57 -15.51
C PHE A 132 22.44 3.27 -16.26
N ALA A 133 22.33 3.03 -17.57
CA ALA A 133 21.28 3.53 -18.44
C ALA A 133 20.46 2.38 -19.04
N ASP A 134 19.20 2.67 -19.41
CA ASP A 134 18.32 1.80 -20.19
C ASP A 134 18.01 0.41 -19.61
N LEU A 135 18.03 0.27 -18.27
CA LEU A 135 17.51 -0.93 -17.62
C LEU A 135 15.99 -1.03 -17.75
N PRO A 136 15.43 -2.26 -17.80
CA PRO A 136 13.99 -2.47 -17.67
C PRO A 136 13.45 -1.81 -16.39
N LYS A 137 12.35 -1.07 -16.53
CA LYS A 137 11.69 -0.35 -15.43
C LYS A 137 10.42 -1.05 -14.94
N ASP A 138 9.98 -2.10 -15.62
CA ASP A 138 8.81 -2.88 -15.27
C ASP A 138 9.18 -4.07 -14.36
N CYS A 139 8.22 -4.51 -13.55
CA CYS A 139 8.44 -5.60 -12.59
C CYS A 139 8.97 -6.87 -13.26
N TYR A 140 8.43 -7.20 -14.44
CA TYR A 140 8.75 -8.42 -15.18
C TYR A 140 10.18 -8.40 -15.74
N GLY A 141 10.73 -7.21 -16.03
CA GLY A 141 12.10 -7.06 -16.51
C GLY A 141 13.17 -7.50 -15.50
N CYS A 142 12.85 -7.49 -14.20
CA CYS A 142 13.78 -7.85 -13.12
C CYS A 142 13.33 -9.07 -12.31
N HIS A 143 12.03 -9.28 -12.15
CA HIS A 143 11.47 -10.35 -11.33
C HIS A 143 10.90 -11.49 -12.17
N LEU A 144 11.21 -12.71 -11.76
CA LEU A 144 10.64 -13.91 -12.36
C LEU A 144 9.15 -14.01 -12.05
N ASP A 145 8.34 -14.27 -13.09
CA ASP A 145 6.93 -14.53 -12.92
C ASP A 145 6.68 -15.94 -12.37
N HIS A 146 6.19 -16.02 -11.13
CA HIS A 146 5.78 -17.28 -10.51
C HIS A 146 4.41 -17.78 -11.01
N HIS A 147 3.67 -16.96 -11.75
CA HIS A 147 2.35 -17.31 -12.28
C HIS A 147 2.43 -17.93 -13.69
N GLU A 148 3.63 -18.13 -14.23
CA GLU A 148 3.86 -18.76 -15.53
C GLU A 148 3.05 -18.09 -16.67
N GLY A 149 2.89 -16.76 -16.62
CA GLY A 149 2.16 -15.96 -17.59
C GLY A 149 0.64 -15.89 -17.36
N ALA A 150 0.08 -16.68 -16.43
CA ALA A 150 -1.36 -16.79 -16.23
C ALA A 150 -2.03 -15.50 -15.74
N LYS A 151 -1.26 -14.55 -15.18
CA LYS A 151 -1.75 -13.29 -14.61
C LYS A 151 -1.32 -12.04 -15.40
N GLY A 152 -0.67 -12.22 -16.55
CA GLY A 152 -0.13 -11.12 -17.36
C GLY A 152 1.02 -10.36 -16.67
N THR A 153 1.45 -9.25 -17.27
CA THR A 153 2.65 -8.51 -16.87
C THR A 153 2.40 -7.34 -15.91
N LYS A 154 1.12 -7.02 -15.62
CA LYS A 154 0.75 -5.92 -14.71
C LYS A 154 0.80 -6.36 -13.24
N CYS A 155 2.00 -6.73 -12.77
CA CYS A 155 2.22 -7.26 -11.42
C CYS A 155 1.69 -6.31 -10.32
N GLY A 156 1.83 -4.99 -10.52
CA GLY A 156 1.36 -3.95 -9.59
C GLY A 156 -0.15 -3.93 -9.34
N ASN A 157 -0.94 -4.66 -10.14
CA ASN A 157 -2.36 -4.85 -9.86
C ASN A 157 -2.58 -5.73 -8.62
N CYS A 158 -1.62 -6.56 -8.23
CA CYS A 158 -1.78 -7.50 -7.12
C CYS A 158 -0.66 -7.39 -6.09
N HIS A 159 0.54 -7.04 -6.54
CA HIS A 159 1.74 -6.96 -5.72
C HIS A 159 2.18 -5.51 -5.54
N THR A 160 2.98 -5.24 -4.53
CA THR A 160 3.52 -3.91 -4.26
C THR A 160 5.03 -3.97 -4.09
N GLU A 161 5.70 -2.84 -4.20
CA GLU A 161 7.15 -2.71 -3.99
C GLU A 161 7.55 -2.97 -2.54
N LEU A 162 6.57 -3.08 -1.64
CA LEU A 162 6.74 -3.53 -0.25
C LEU A 162 6.68 -5.06 -0.12
N SER A 163 5.84 -5.75 -0.89
CA SER A 163 5.62 -7.19 -0.74
C SER A 163 4.96 -7.85 -1.97
N TRP A 164 5.38 -9.08 -2.26
CA TRP A 164 4.74 -10.02 -3.22
C TRP A 164 3.53 -10.77 -2.65
N GLN A 165 3.13 -10.48 -1.41
CA GLN A 165 1.85 -10.96 -0.92
C GLN A 165 0.73 -10.14 -1.60
N THR A 166 -0.24 -10.84 -2.17
CA THR A 166 -1.38 -10.23 -2.86
C THR A 166 -2.06 -9.20 -1.96
N ASN A 167 -2.13 -7.96 -2.41
CA ASN A 167 -2.85 -6.90 -1.72
C ASN A 167 -4.35 -7.01 -2.00
N THR A 168 -5.02 -7.98 -1.37
CA THR A 168 -6.47 -8.21 -1.52
C THR A 168 -7.31 -6.97 -1.20
N ALA A 169 -6.85 -6.12 -0.29
CA ALA A 169 -7.52 -4.87 0.05
C ALA A 169 -7.49 -3.87 -1.12
N GLN A 170 -6.37 -3.71 -1.82
CA GLN A 170 -6.31 -2.73 -2.93
C GLN A 170 -7.09 -3.16 -4.17
N VAL A 171 -7.29 -4.47 -4.42
CA VAL A 171 -7.99 -4.96 -5.62
C VAL A 171 -9.51 -5.06 -5.49
N HIS A 172 -10.05 -5.08 -4.27
CA HIS A 172 -11.49 -5.27 -4.03
C HIS A 172 -12.08 -4.29 -3.00
N VAL A 173 -11.46 -3.12 -2.82
CA VAL A 173 -12.08 -1.98 -2.11
C VAL A 173 -12.61 -1.01 -3.16
N PHE A 174 -13.83 -1.27 -3.64
CA PHE A 174 -14.54 -0.38 -4.56
C PHE A 174 -15.90 0.02 -3.98
N GLY A 175 -15.97 1.22 -3.41
CA GLY A 175 -17.22 1.80 -2.89
C GLY A 175 -17.89 0.95 -1.82
N ALA A 176 -19.16 0.60 -2.00
CA ALA A 176 -19.95 -0.19 -1.05
C ALA A 176 -19.58 -1.69 -1.00
N TYR A 177 -18.68 -2.15 -1.88
CA TYR A 177 -18.31 -3.55 -2.02
C TYR A 177 -16.83 -3.76 -1.75
N GLU A 178 -16.44 -3.44 -0.51
CA GLU A 178 -15.22 -3.96 0.09
C GLU A 178 -15.42 -5.45 0.41
N LEU A 179 -14.62 -6.34 -0.17
CA LEU A 179 -14.53 -7.72 0.31
C LEU A 179 -13.98 -7.69 1.74
N ALA A 180 -14.85 -7.95 2.71
CA ALA A 180 -14.52 -7.88 4.13
C ALA A 180 -14.79 -9.21 4.82
N GLY A 181 -14.18 -9.39 6.01
CA GLY A 181 -14.43 -10.58 6.82
C GLY A 181 -13.91 -11.86 6.17
N GLU A 182 -14.76 -12.87 6.04
CA GLU A 182 -14.34 -14.15 5.44
C GLU A 182 -14.14 -14.05 3.92
N HIS A 183 -14.83 -13.14 3.24
CA HIS A 183 -14.70 -12.95 1.79
C HIS A 183 -13.31 -12.44 1.38
N SER A 184 -12.62 -11.68 2.23
CA SER A 184 -11.26 -11.18 1.94
C SER A 184 -10.19 -12.27 2.01
N ARG A 185 -10.53 -13.45 2.53
CA ARG A 185 -9.65 -14.62 2.66
C ARG A 185 -9.89 -15.68 1.60
N LEU A 186 -10.90 -15.52 0.76
CA LEU A 186 -11.22 -16.50 -0.26
C LEU A 186 -10.14 -16.52 -1.35
N PRO A 187 -9.75 -17.71 -1.83
CA PRO A 187 -8.94 -17.83 -3.03
C PRO A 187 -9.61 -17.12 -4.22
N CYS A 188 -8.83 -16.46 -5.07
CA CYS A 188 -9.37 -15.64 -6.16
C CYS A 188 -10.24 -16.44 -7.14
N ASP A 189 -9.89 -17.71 -7.38
CA ASP A 189 -10.59 -18.66 -8.24
C ASP A 189 -11.96 -19.09 -7.68
N THR A 190 -12.24 -18.86 -6.40
CA THR A 190 -13.59 -19.02 -5.83
C THR A 190 -14.61 -18.17 -6.58
N CYS A 191 -14.20 -16.96 -6.96
CA CYS A 191 -15.03 -15.99 -7.67
C CYS A 191 -14.69 -15.96 -9.16
N HIS A 192 -13.41 -15.83 -9.51
CA HIS A 192 -12.92 -15.70 -10.89
C HIS A 192 -12.73 -17.07 -11.56
N THR A 193 -13.83 -17.79 -11.80
CA THR A 193 -13.83 -19.08 -12.48
C THR A 193 -13.90 -18.95 -14.02
N ASN A 194 -13.44 -19.98 -14.74
CA ASN A 194 -13.66 -20.18 -16.19
C ASN A 194 -13.25 -19.01 -17.10
N GLY A 195 -12.12 -18.36 -16.82
CA GLY A 195 -11.61 -17.27 -17.65
C GLY A 195 -12.45 -15.99 -17.57
N ARG A 196 -13.36 -15.87 -16.59
CA ARG A 196 -14.00 -14.59 -16.29
C ARG A 196 -12.92 -13.60 -15.84
N GLN A 197 -12.84 -12.49 -16.57
CA GLN A 197 -11.97 -11.36 -16.25
C GLN A 197 -12.19 -10.88 -14.81
N GLN A 198 -11.23 -10.14 -14.25
CA GLN A 198 -11.27 -9.57 -12.89
C GLN A 198 -12.37 -8.50 -12.66
N GLY A 199 -13.41 -8.49 -13.48
CA GLY A 199 -14.65 -7.75 -13.27
C GLY A 199 -15.79 -8.54 -13.92
N GLY A 200 -16.85 -8.84 -13.15
CA GLY A 200 -18.00 -9.54 -13.73
C GLY A 200 -18.80 -10.47 -12.82
N LEU A 201 -18.60 -10.46 -11.51
CA LEU A 201 -19.66 -10.91 -10.61
C LEU A 201 -20.52 -9.70 -10.26
N GLY A 202 -21.84 -9.84 -10.42
CA GLY A 202 -22.79 -8.88 -9.88
C GLY A 202 -22.50 -8.64 -8.40
N HIS A 203 -22.82 -7.44 -7.92
CA HIS A 203 -22.53 -7.04 -6.56
C HIS A 203 -23.55 -7.61 -5.57
N GLU A 204 -24.60 -8.27 -6.04
CA GLU A 204 -25.68 -8.77 -5.20
C GLU A 204 -25.27 -10.06 -4.46
N CYS A 205 -25.50 -10.11 -3.14
CA CYS A 205 -25.20 -11.30 -2.33
C CYS A 205 -25.87 -12.56 -2.91
N VAL A 206 -27.07 -12.41 -3.46
CA VAL A 206 -27.86 -13.49 -4.07
C VAL A 206 -27.28 -14.03 -5.37
N GLY A 207 -26.30 -13.34 -5.96
CA GLY A 207 -25.54 -13.84 -7.11
C GLY A 207 -24.70 -15.08 -6.77
N CYS A 208 -24.35 -15.26 -5.49
CA CYS A 208 -23.60 -16.43 -5.01
C CYS A 208 -24.34 -17.18 -3.89
N HIS A 209 -25.02 -16.47 -2.98
CA HIS A 209 -25.69 -17.05 -1.85
C HIS A 209 -27.18 -17.29 -2.12
N ARG A 210 -27.68 -18.45 -1.70
CA ARG A 210 -29.11 -18.71 -1.70
C ARG A 210 -29.78 -17.98 -0.54
N ASP A 211 -30.78 -17.13 -0.83
CA ASP A 211 -31.56 -16.47 0.22
C ASP A 211 -32.46 -17.47 0.98
N PRO A 212 -32.25 -17.70 2.28
CA PRO A 212 -33.10 -18.58 3.07
C PRO A 212 -34.47 -17.96 3.41
N HIS A 213 -34.66 -16.66 3.15
CA HIS A 213 -35.90 -15.92 3.43
C HIS A 213 -36.83 -15.82 2.23
N PHE A 214 -36.49 -16.44 1.09
CA PHE A 214 -37.35 -16.51 -0.09
C PHE A 214 -37.80 -15.13 -0.60
N ALA A 215 -36.87 -14.17 -0.64
CA ALA A 215 -37.06 -12.78 -1.05
C ALA A 215 -38.02 -11.96 -0.16
N SER A 216 -38.38 -12.45 1.02
CA SER A 216 -39.33 -11.76 1.93
C SER A 216 -38.84 -10.40 2.44
N PHE A 217 -37.53 -10.15 2.41
CA PHE A 217 -36.90 -8.93 2.97
C PHE A 217 -36.16 -8.10 1.91
N GLY A 218 -36.33 -8.41 0.63
CA GLY A 218 -35.59 -7.74 -0.45
C GLY A 218 -34.11 -8.17 -0.56
N PRO A 219 -33.31 -7.46 -1.38
CA PRO A 219 -31.95 -7.88 -1.74
C PRO A 219 -30.86 -7.42 -0.75
N PHE A 220 -31.19 -6.56 0.22
CA PHE A 220 -30.21 -5.91 1.10
C PHE A 220 -29.86 -6.78 2.31
N CYS A 221 -29.13 -7.87 2.09
CA CYS A 221 -28.77 -8.80 3.15
C CYS A 221 -27.97 -8.13 4.29
N ILE A 222 -27.19 -7.08 3.98
CA ILE A 222 -26.30 -6.41 4.94
C ILE A 222 -27.03 -5.56 5.99
N ASP A 223 -28.33 -5.32 5.81
CA ASP A 223 -29.16 -4.66 6.83
C ASP A 223 -29.27 -5.52 8.10
N CYS A 224 -29.15 -6.85 7.94
CA CYS A 224 -29.28 -7.82 9.03
C CYS A 224 -28.05 -8.74 9.20
N HIS A 225 -27.28 -8.98 8.14
CA HIS A 225 -26.13 -9.88 8.14
C HIS A 225 -24.83 -9.09 7.93
N SER A 226 -23.68 -9.72 8.18
CA SER A 226 -22.38 -9.10 7.91
C SER A 226 -21.47 -10.05 7.15
N GLN A 227 -20.52 -9.47 6.39
CA GLN A 227 -19.50 -10.26 5.69
C GLN A 227 -18.48 -10.92 6.66
N ARG A 228 -18.42 -10.46 7.92
CA ARG A 228 -17.56 -11.05 8.97
C ARG A 228 -18.18 -12.30 9.60
N ALA A 229 -19.49 -12.27 9.80
CA ALA A 229 -20.25 -13.39 10.33
C ALA A 229 -21.70 -13.29 9.86
N TRP A 230 -22.23 -14.40 9.33
CA TRP A 230 -23.61 -14.48 8.88
C TRP A 230 -24.60 -14.62 10.04
N LEU A 231 -24.20 -15.35 11.09
CA LEU A 231 -24.96 -15.55 12.32
C LEU A 231 -24.12 -15.16 13.55
N PRO A 232 -24.76 -14.61 14.60
CA PRO A 232 -26.17 -14.20 14.65
C PRO A 232 -26.42 -12.94 13.79
N SER A 233 -27.66 -12.76 13.31
CA SER A 233 -28.06 -11.53 12.62
C SER A 233 -28.23 -10.36 13.59
N THR A 234 -28.12 -9.13 13.08
CA THR A 234 -28.42 -7.90 13.83
C THR A 234 -29.92 -7.62 13.93
N PHE A 235 -30.76 -8.30 13.15
CA PHE A 235 -32.22 -8.14 13.16
C PHE A 235 -32.81 -8.15 14.59
N ARG A 236 -33.75 -7.24 14.83
CA ARG A 236 -34.44 -7.10 16.11
C ARG A 236 -35.95 -7.03 15.88
N HIS A 237 -36.70 -7.99 16.40
CA HIS A 237 -38.16 -8.04 16.30
C HIS A 237 -38.89 -6.77 16.81
N PHE A 238 -38.32 -6.01 17.76
CA PHE A 238 -38.98 -4.77 18.21
C PHE A 238 -39.09 -3.71 17.12
N GLN A 239 -38.35 -3.83 16.01
CA GLN A 239 -38.45 -2.95 14.85
C GLN A 239 -39.72 -3.20 14.01
N THR A 240 -40.37 -4.36 14.17
CA THR A 240 -41.57 -4.73 13.41
C THR A 240 -42.88 -4.37 14.11
N GLY A 241 -42.81 -3.69 15.26
CA GLY A 241 -43.96 -3.42 16.12
C GLY A 241 -44.32 -4.58 17.08
N PHE A 242 -43.79 -5.78 16.85
CA PHE A 242 -44.00 -6.93 17.73
C PHE A 242 -42.75 -7.28 18.54
N ARG A 243 -42.63 -6.69 19.74
CA ARG A 243 -41.48 -6.93 20.62
C ARG A 243 -41.57 -8.29 21.33
N LEU A 244 -40.68 -9.21 20.95
CA LEU A 244 -40.51 -10.46 21.69
C LEU A 244 -39.99 -10.20 23.11
N THR A 245 -40.78 -10.59 24.10
CA THR A 245 -40.48 -10.48 25.53
C THR A 245 -40.67 -11.82 26.24
N GLY A 246 -40.09 -11.96 27.44
CA GLY A 246 -40.18 -13.17 28.23
C GLY A 246 -39.71 -14.42 27.46
N ARG A 247 -40.50 -15.49 27.52
CA ARG A 247 -40.19 -16.78 26.89
C ARG A 247 -40.18 -16.75 25.36
N HIS A 248 -40.93 -15.82 24.75
CA HIS A 248 -40.96 -15.67 23.28
C HIS A 248 -39.62 -15.27 22.68
N ARG A 249 -38.68 -14.74 23.46
CA ARG A 249 -37.32 -14.39 23.00
C ARG A 249 -36.48 -15.60 22.55
N PHE A 250 -36.86 -16.79 23.00
CA PHE A 250 -36.12 -18.03 22.75
C PHE A 250 -36.85 -18.97 21.80
N VAL A 251 -37.98 -18.54 21.25
CA VAL A 251 -38.77 -19.31 20.29
C VAL A 251 -38.11 -19.20 18.91
N SER A 252 -37.99 -20.33 18.21
CA SER A 252 -37.45 -20.35 16.85
C SER A 252 -38.41 -19.69 15.87
N CYS A 253 -37.86 -19.05 14.82
CA CYS A 253 -38.65 -18.25 13.89
C CYS A 253 -39.80 -19.02 13.24
N ASP A 254 -39.58 -20.31 12.93
CA ASP A 254 -40.55 -21.20 12.27
C ASP A 254 -41.81 -21.48 13.10
N ARG A 255 -41.77 -21.25 14.42
CA ARG A 255 -42.93 -21.43 15.31
C ARG A 255 -43.99 -20.35 15.11
N CYS A 256 -43.58 -19.16 14.66
CA CYS A 256 -44.50 -18.08 14.30
C CYS A 256 -44.60 -17.96 12.77
N HIS A 257 -43.46 -17.95 12.08
CA HIS A 257 -43.32 -17.78 10.64
C HIS A 257 -43.40 -19.12 9.90
N VAL A 258 -44.55 -19.77 10.01
CA VAL A 258 -44.85 -21.02 9.31
C VAL A 258 -44.70 -20.78 7.80
N ASN A 259 -44.10 -21.74 7.10
CA ASN A 259 -43.75 -21.64 5.68
C ASN A 259 -42.90 -20.41 5.32
N ARG A 260 -42.19 -19.84 6.31
CA ARG A 260 -41.29 -18.68 6.14
C ARG A 260 -42.02 -17.44 5.61
N ILE A 261 -43.28 -17.26 6.04
CA ILE A 261 -44.05 -16.04 5.80
C ILE A 261 -43.75 -15.07 6.94
N PHE A 262 -43.00 -14.01 6.64
CA PHE A 262 -42.48 -13.07 7.65
C PHE A 262 -43.34 -11.82 7.87
N GLY A 263 -44.29 -11.53 6.98
CA GLY A 263 -45.18 -10.38 7.07
C GLY A 263 -46.62 -10.74 7.43
N GLY A 264 -47.33 -9.80 8.08
CA GLY A 264 -48.78 -9.85 8.23
C GLY A 264 -49.33 -10.87 9.24
N LEU A 265 -48.49 -11.39 10.14
CA LEU A 265 -48.97 -12.25 11.23
C LEU A 265 -49.71 -11.43 12.29
N PRO A 266 -50.85 -11.92 12.80
CA PRO A 266 -51.53 -11.30 13.93
C PRO A 266 -50.66 -11.28 15.19
N THR A 267 -50.78 -10.22 15.99
CA THR A 267 -50.06 -10.07 17.26
C THR A 267 -50.87 -10.55 18.47
N ASP A 268 -52.13 -10.94 18.26
CA ASP A 268 -53.04 -11.36 19.31
C ASP A 268 -52.64 -12.71 19.88
N CYS A 269 -52.64 -12.82 21.21
CA CYS A 269 -52.19 -14.01 21.93
C CYS A 269 -52.92 -15.27 21.45
N VAL A 270 -54.23 -15.15 21.21
CA VAL A 270 -55.09 -16.27 20.81
C VAL A 270 -54.75 -16.85 19.44
N PHE A 271 -54.14 -16.08 18.55
CA PHE A 271 -53.75 -16.58 17.23
C PHE A 271 -52.81 -17.79 17.35
N CYS A 272 -51.88 -17.75 18.31
CA CYS A 272 -50.96 -18.85 18.59
C CYS A 272 -51.40 -19.73 19.77
N HIS A 273 -52.14 -19.18 20.73
CA HIS A 273 -52.51 -19.85 21.98
C HIS A 273 -53.99 -20.28 22.02
N THR A 274 -54.62 -20.54 20.87
CA THR A 274 -56.01 -21.03 20.79
C THR A 274 -56.20 -22.30 21.62
N ASP A 275 -55.33 -23.30 21.46
CA ASP A 275 -55.43 -24.57 22.19
C ASP A 275 -55.26 -24.38 23.70
N THR A 276 -54.41 -23.44 24.10
CA THR A 276 -54.21 -23.08 25.52
C THR A 276 -55.49 -22.47 26.08
N LEU A 277 -56.10 -21.53 25.37
CA LEU A 277 -57.36 -20.90 25.76
C LEU A 277 -58.50 -21.94 25.84
N GLN A 278 -58.65 -22.79 24.83
CA GLN A 278 -59.66 -23.85 24.81
C GLN A 278 -59.48 -24.83 25.98
N GLY A 279 -58.24 -25.21 26.28
CA GLY A 279 -57.94 -26.04 27.44
C GLY A 279 -58.31 -25.38 28.76
N VAL A 280 -58.12 -24.06 28.91
CA VAL A 280 -58.55 -23.31 30.10
C VAL A 280 -60.08 -23.22 30.19
N LEU A 281 -60.75 -22.91 29.08
CA LEU A 281 -62.22 -22.78 29.02
C LEU A 281 -62.94 -24.11 29.35
N SER A 282 -62.30 -25.26 29.08
CA SER A 282 -62.83 -26.58 29.38
C SER A 282 -62.74 -27.00 30.87
N ARG A 283 -62.04 -26.24 31.73
CA ARG A 283 -61.83 -26.58 33.14
C ARG A 283 -62.89 -25.93 34.04
N PRO A 284 -63.24 -26.54 35.20
CA PRO A 284 -64.11 -25.88 36.18
C PRO A 284 -63.56 -24.52 36.59
N GLY A 285 -64.34 -23.44 36.40
CA GLY A 285 -63.92 -22.05 36.62
C GLY A 285 -63.28 -21.35 35.41
N GLY A 286 -63.24 -22.01 34.24
CA GLY A 286 -62.73 -21.45 32.98
C GLY A 286 -63.53 -20.25 32.44
N ASP A 287 -64.81 -20.12 32.82
CA ASP A 287 -65.73 -19.06 32.42
C ASP A 287 -65.18 -17.64 32.68
N PHE A 288 -64.26 -17.45 33.63
CA PHE A 288 -63.61 -16.15 33.83
C PHE A 288 -62.85 -15.66 32.59
N HIS A 289 -62.31 -16.57 31.77
CA HIS A 289 -61.59 -16.22 30.54
C HIS A 289 -62.53 -15.96 29.36
N SER A 290 -63.83 -16.23 29.47
CA SER A 290 -64.76 -16.05 28.35
C SER A 290 -65.12 -14.58 28.08
N CYS A 291 -64.97 -13.66 29.05
CA CYS A 291 -65.16 -12.21 28.82
C CYS A 291 -63.87 -11.43 28.52
N LEU A 292 -62.69 -12.07 28.50
CA LEU A 292 -61.39 -11.43 28.23
C LEU A 292 -60.57 -12.19 27.17
N VAL A 293 -61.26 -12.82 26.21
CA VAL A 293 -60.65 -13.74 25.25
C VAL A 293 -59.51 -13.13 24.42
N SER A 294 -59.47 -11.80 24.25
CA SER A 294 -58.43 -11.10 23.49
C SER A 294 -57.43 -10.30 24.35
N ASP A 295 -57.66 -10.14 25.65
CA ASP A 295 -56.86 -9.27 26.52
C ASP A 295 -56.08 -10.04 27.60
N CYS A 296 -55.27 -11.00 27.14
CA CYS A 296 -54.48 -11.85 28.02
C CYS A 296 -53.45 -11.06 28.85
N ASN A 297 -52.96 -9.94 28.30
CA ASN A 297 -51.87 -9.15 28.91
C ASN A 297 -52.31 -8.38 30.17
N THR A 298 -53.62 -8.26 30.42
CA THR A 298 -54.16 -7.69 31.66
C THR A 298 -53.89 -8.57 32.88
N CYS A 299 -53.82 -9.89 32.71
CA CYS A 299 -53.61 -10.85 33.80
C CYS A 299 -52.33 -11.68 33.68
N HIS A 300 -51.83 -11.88 32.46
CA HIS A 300 -50.67 -12.71 32.15
C HIS A 300 -49.53 -11.88 31.60
N THR A 301 -48.31 -12.42 31.67
CA THR A 301 -47.14 -11.80 31.07
C THR A 301 -46.44 -12.79 30.14
N THR A 302 -45.63 -12.28 29.23
CA THR A 302 -44.82 -13.15 28.35
C THR A 302 -43.75 -13.97 29.09
N GLN A 303 -43.51 -13.72 30.39
CA GLN A 303 -42.62 -14.55 31.20
C GLN A 303 -43.29 -15.85 31.66
N GLY A 304 -44.62 -15.85 31.81
CA GLY A 304 -45.39 -17.00 32.24
C GLY A 304 -46.88 -16.71 32.37
N TRP A 305 -47.67 -17.77 32.35
CA TRP A 305 -49.13 -17.73 32.49
C TRP A 305 -49.61 -17.60 33.95
N GLU A 306 -48.70 -17.35 34.88
CA GLU A 306 -49.04 -17.13 36.29
C GLU A 306 -49.75 -15.77 36.46
N ARG A 307 -50.75 -15.73 37.37
CA ARG A 307 -51.51 -14.50 37.66
C ARG A 307 -50.57 -13.43 38.20
N VAL A 308 -50.60 -12.24 37.63
CA VAL A 308 -50.04 -11.05 38.29
C VAL A 308 -50.85 -10.79 39.56
N ARG A 309 -50.19 -10.69 40.73
CA ARG A 309 -50.88 -10.42 42.01
C ARG A 309 -51.60 -9.07 41.92
N GLY A 310 -52.93 -9.08 42.09
CA GLY A 310 -53.74 -7.86 42.26
C GLY A 310 -54.57 -7.40 41.05
N ALA A 311 -54.59 -8.12 39.92
CA ALA A 311 -55.38 -7.74 38.74
C ALA A 311 -56.76 -8.44 38.70
N PHE A 312 -57.82 -7.63 38.60
CA PHE A 312 -59.25 -7.93 38.34
C PHE A 312 -59.96 -8.95 39.26
N ARG A 313 -61.10 -8.54 39.84
CA ARG A 313 -62.00 -9.41 40.61
C ARG A 313 -63.10 -9.95 39.69
N ASP A 314 -63.52 -11.21 39.88
CA ASP A 314 -64.62 -11.87 39.13
C ASP A 314 -65.91 -11.04 39.00
N ALA A 315 -66.13 -10.09 39.91
CA ALA A 315 -67.29 -9.20 39.92
C ALA A 315 -67.34 -8.26 38.70
N ASP A 316 -66.20 -7.87 38.13
CA ASP A 316 -66.11 -6.88 37.05
C ASP A 316 -66.53 -7.47 35.68
N CYS A 317 -66.28 -8.76 35.46
CA CYS A 317 -66.66 -9.51 34.23
C CYS A 317 -68.18 -9.76 34.16
N ARG A 318 -68.84 -10.03 35.31
CA ARG A 318 -70.26 -10.45 35.36
C ARG A 318 -71.25 -9.29 35.25
N GLN A 319 -70.81 -8.04 35.42
CA GLN A 319 -71.69 -6.87 35.38
C GLN A 319 -71.69 -6.13 34.02
N GLY A 320 -71.03 -6.68 32.99
CA GLY A 320 -70.97 -6.04 31.67
C GLY A 320 -70.18 -4.71 31.67
N GLY A 321 -69.34 -4.49 32.68
CA GLY A 321 -68.48 -3.32 32.78
C GLY A 321 -67.27 -3.46 31.87
N VAL A 322 -67.41 -2.98 30.64
CA VAL A 322 -66.26 -2.46 29.88
C VAL A 322 -65.74 -1.23 30.65
N PRO A 323 -64.42 -0.98 30.73
CA PRO A 323 -63.92 0.34 31.11
C PRO A 323 -64.50 1.47 30.26
#